data_AF-A0A328EBA2-F1
#
_entry.id   AF-A0A328EBA2-F1
#
_cell.length_a   1.000
_cell.length_b   1.000
_cell.length_c   1.000
_cell.angle_alpha   90.00
_cell.angle_beta   90.00
_cell.angle_gamma   90.00
#
_symmetry.space_group_name_H-M   'P 1'
#
loop_
_entity.id
_entity.type
_entity.pdbx_description
1 polymer ?
#
loop_
_entity_poly.entity_id
_entity_poly.type
_entity_poly.pdbx_seq_one_letter_code
_entity_poly.pdbx_strand_id
1 'polypeptide(L)'
;MADVWAWLLSFFILVSLVVLVVFQLMCLADLEFDYINPYDSASRINKVILPEFIIHGVLSFLYLVTGHWFAALLCAPYLYYNVTLYLGRQHLVDVTEIFNQLNYEKKRRLWKLGYLIIMLFISLFMVIYSALEDDEDLSQSQVFSFSTLHRRSTSNRRATTRPTAALPIRFSTLNWETLICLKLHSKSEVRKYGECRQRVVHYMKFILHILDDTHLFVRSDVGGMIRSAVSDFRDSNSYEKPT
;
A
#
# COMPACT_ATOMS: atom_id res chain seq x y z
N MET A 1 -24.25 0.02 6.35
CA MET A 1 -23.68 -0.22 7.72
C MET A 1 -22.90 -1.54 7.89
N ALA A 2 -23.52 -2.74 7.92
CA ALA A 2 -22.78 -4.00 8.19
C ALA A 2 -21.72 -4.30 7.11
N ASP A 3 -21.98 -3.94 5.87
CA ASP A 3 -21.07 -4.12 4.74
C ASP A 3 -19.82 -3.26 4.88
N VAL A 4 -19.96 -1.98 5.29
CA VAL A 4 -18.82 -1.09 5.55
C VAL A 4 -17.90 -1.67 6.62
N TRP A 5 -18.47 -2.21 7.71
CA TRP A 5 -17.67 -2.88 8.75
C TRP A 5 -16.96 -4.14 8.22
N ALA A 6 -17.61 -4.93 7.37
CA ALA A 6 -17.00 -6.10 6.74
C ALA A 6 -15.83 -5.71 5.82
N TRP A 7 -16.01 -4.69 4.98
CA TRP A 7 -14.96 -4.16 4.10
C TRP A 7 -13.79 -3.56 4.87
N LEU A 8 -14.06 -2.85 5.96
CA LEU A 8 -13.07 -2.25 6.84
C LEU A 8 -12.27 -3.33 7.59
N LEU A 9 -12.93 -4.35 8.14
CA LEU A 9 -12.25 -5.49 8.76
C LEU A 9 -11.38 -6.25 7.75
N SER A 10 -11.90 -6.47 6.54
CA SER A 10 -11.16 -7.03 5.41
C SER A 10 -9.88 -6.24 5.09
N PHE A 11 -9.99 -4.90 5.06
CA PHE A 11 -8.85 -4.02 4.79
C PHE A 11 -7.72 -4.22 5.82
N PHE A 12 -8.05 -4.23 7.11
CA PHE A 12 -7.04 -4.47 8.16
C PHE A 12 -6.40 -5.86 8.07
N ILE A 13 -7.18 -6.88 7.73
CA ILE A 13 -6.67 -8.24 7.52
C ILE A 13 -5.72 -8.28 6.30
N LEU A 14 -6.07 -7.63 5.19
CA LEU A 14 -5.21 -7.53 4.01
C LEU A 14 -3.90 -6.80 4.32
N VAL A 15 -3.94 -5.70 5.07
CA VAL A 15 -2.73 -5.01 5.54
C VAL A 15 -1.86 -5.96 6.38
N SER A 16 -2.46 -6.70 7.31
CA SER A 16 -1.73 -7.68 8.12
C SER A 16 -1.08 -8.76 7.25
N LEU A 17 -1.76 -9.26 6.21
CA LEU A 17 -1.19 -10.24 5.27
C LEU A 17 -0.01 -9.64 4.49
N VAL A 18 -0.10 -8.38 4.07
CA VAL A 18 1.00 -7.68 3.38
C VAL A 18 2.23 -7.64 4.28
N VAL A 19 2.06 -7.29 5.56
CA VAL A 19 3.17 -7.26 6.52
C VAL A 19 3.80 -8.64 6.70
N LEU A 20 3.01 -9.71 6.79
CA LEU A 20 3.53 -11.09 6.91
C LEU A 20 4.34 -11.51 5.67
N VAL A 21 3.86 -11.19 4.46
CA VAL A 21 4.57 -11.50 3.21
C VAL A 21 5.85 -10.67 3.09
N VAL A 22 5.81 -9.39 3.46
CA VAL A 22 6.99 -8.52 3.48
C VAL A 22 8.02 -9.01 4.49
N PHE A 23 7.60 -9.47 5.68
CA PHE A 23 8.50 -10.07 6.66
C PHE A 23 9.23 -11.31 6.10
N GLN A 24 8.54 -12.16 5.35
CA GLN A 24 9.18 -13.31 4.68
C GLN A 24 10.18 -12.86 3.61
N LEU A 25 9.85 -11.83 2.83
CA LEU A 25 10.77 -11.27 1.84
C LEU A 25 12.00 -10.64 2.50
N MET A 26 11.84 -10.00 3.66
CA MET A 26 12.96 -9.49 4.46
C MET A 26 13.86 -10.64 4.92
N CYS A 27 13.30 -11.72 5.46
CA CYS A 27 14.08 -12.90 5.84
C CYS A 27 14.85 -13.53 4.65
N LEU A 28 14.26 -13.52 3.44
CA LEU A 28 14.95 -13.96 2.23
C LEU A 28 16.05 -12.97 1.78
N ALA A 29 15.83 -11.67 1.90
CA ALA A 29 16.82 -10.66 1.56
C ALA A 29 18.01 -10.70 2.53
N ASP A 30 17.77 -10.83 3.83
CA ASP A 30 18.81 -11.01 4.85
C ASP A 30 19.68 -12.25 4.57
N LEU A 31 19.08 -13.28 3.97
CA LEU A 31 19.78 -14.48 3.54
C LEU A 31 20.62 -14.27 2.26
N GLU A 32 20.15 -13.45 1.31
CA GLU A 32 20.87 -13.13 0.06
C GLU A 32 22.16 -12.35 0.31
N PHE A 33 22.21 -11.55 1.37
CA PHE A 33 23.36 -10.75 1.76
C PHE A 33 24.23 -11.41 2.84
N ASP A 34 24.02 -12.71 3.12
CA ASP A 34 24.75 -13.49 4.13
C ASP A 34 24.75 -12.88 5.56
N TYR A 35 23.74 -12.08 5.91
CA TYR A 35 23.65 -11.45 7.24
C TYR A 35 23.26 -12.42 8.36
N ILE A 36 22.52 -13.50 8.03
CA ILE A 36 21.92 -14.40 9.01
C ILE A 36 22.07 -15.87 8.58
N ASN A 37 22.07 -16.79 9.55
CA ASN A 37 22.18 -18.22 9.28
C ASN A 37 20.96 -18.74 8.50
N PRO A 38 21.14 -19.53 7.42
CA PRO A 38 20.05 -20.17 6.69
C PRO A 38 19.10 -21.01 7.56
N TYR A 39 19.61 -21.66 8.61
CA TYR A 39 18.78 -22.43 9.54
C TYR A 39 17.78 -21.55 10.30
N ASP A 40 18.23 -20.38 10.77
CA ASP A 40 17.39 -19.45 11.53
C ASP A 40 16.34 -18.80 10.63
N SER A 41 16.73 -18.41 9.41
CA SER A 41 15.80 -17.86 8.41
C SER A 41 14.73 -18.86 8.00
N ALA A 42 15.09 -20.11 7.69
CA ALA A 42 14.12 -21.14 7.31
C ALA A 42 13.11 -21.43 8.43
N SER A 43 13.58 -21.52 9.68
CA SER A 43 12.72 -21.73 10.86
C SER A 43 11.73 -20.57 11.06
N ARG A 44 12.19 -19.31 10.92
CA ARG A 44 11.34 -18.11 11.01
C ARG A 44 10.30 -18.07 9.89
N ILE A 45 10.70 -18.35 8.66
CA ILE A 45 9.79 -18.37 7.50
C ILE A 45 8.71 -19.43 7.70
N ASN A 46 9.07 -20.65 8.12
CA ASN A 46 8.11 -21.73 8.33
C ASN A 46 7.05 -21.39 9.40
N LYS A 47 7.47 -20.76 10.50
CA LYS A 47 6.55 -20.30 11.56
C LYS A 47 5.56 -19.24 11.08
N VAL A 48 5.93 -18.43 10.08
CA VAL A 48 5.11 -17.33 9.55
C VAL A 48 4.24 -17.75 8.36
N ILE A 49 4.60 -18.82 7.65
CA ILE A 49 3.86 -19.28 6.47
C ILE A 49 2.47 -19.85 6.83
N LEU A 50 2.38 -20.57 7.95
CA LEU A 50 1.11 -21.13 8.43
C LEU A 50 0.08 -20.04 8.81
N PRO A 51 0.42 -19.03 9.64
CA PRO A 51 -0.52 -17.97 9.96
C PRO A 51 -0.94 -17.15 8.74
N GLU A 52 -0.07 -16.93 7.73
CA GLU A 52 -0.48 -16.31 6.47
C GLU A 52 -1.63 -17.08 5.79
N PHE A 53 -1.49 -18.40 5.67
CA PHE A 53 -2.51 -19.23 5.00
C PHE A 53 -3.82 -19.26 5.78
N ILE A 54 -3.74 -19.33 7.10
CA ILE A 54 -4.93 -19.33 7.97
C ILE A 54 -5.66 -18.00 7.85
N ILE A 55 -4.95 -16.88 7.98
CA ILE A 55 -5.55 -15.54 7.92
C ILE A 55 -6.20 -15.30 6.54
N HIS A 56 -5.54 -15.70 5.46
CA HIS A 56 -6.13 -15.57 4.12
C HIS A 56 -7.32 -16.51 3.90
N GLY A 57 -7.27 -17.74 4.42
CA GLY A 57 -8.39 -18.67 4.39
C GLY A 57 -9.61 -18.14 5.15
N VAL A 58 -9.40 -17.59 6.33
CA VAL A 58 -10.46 -16.93 7.13
C VAL A 58 -11.02 -15.72 6.38
N LEU A 59 -10.17 -14.88 5.78
CA LEU A 59 -10.62 -13.74 4.98
C LEU A 59 -11.50 -14.19 3.80
N SER A 60 -11.07 -15.21 3.06
CA SER A 60 -11.83 -15.76 1.94
C SER A 60 -13.17 -16.36 2.39
N PHE A 61 -13.21 -17.00 3.56
CA PHE A 61 -14.45 -17.53 4.14
C PHE A 61 -15.40 -16.40 4.56
N LEU A 62 -14.88 -15.32 5.16
CA LEU A 62 -15.68 -14.14 5.51
C LEU A 62 -16.34 -13.51 4.29
N TYR A 63 -15.67 -13.44 3.14
CA TYR A 63 -16.31 -12.94 1.90
C TYR A 63 -17.44 -13.84 1.38
N LEU A 64 -17.31 -15.16 1.55
CA LEU A 64 -18.38 -16.10 1.19
C LEU A 64 -19.60 -15.94 2.10
N VAL A 65 -19.39 -15.81 3.41
CA VAL A 65 -20.48 -15.64 4.39
C VAL A 65 -21.19 -14.30 4.23
N THR A 66 -20.44 -13.24 3.92
CA THR A 66 -21.00 -11.89 3.70
C THR A 66 -21.66 -11.72 2.33
N GLY A 67 -21.58 -12.73 1.43
CA GLY A 67 -22.23 -12.69 0.13
C GLY A 67 -21.50 -11.84 -0.93
N HIS A 68 -20.25 -11.46 -0.69
CA HIS A 68 -19.44 -10.67 -1.61
C HIS A 68 -18.76 -11.57 -2.66
N TRP A 69 -19.56 -12.10 -3.59
CA TRP A 69 -19.12 -13.07 -4.60
C TRP A 69 -17.95 -12.58 -5.46
N PHE A 70 -17.93 -11.28 -5.82
CA PHE A 70 -16.84 -10.71 -6.63
C PHE A 70 -15.50 -10.72 -5.89
N ALA A 71 -15.48 -10.32 -4.61
CA ALA A 71 -14.27 -10.36 -3.78
C ALA A 71 -13.83 -11.80 -3.50
N ALA A 72 -14.77 -12.71 -3.26
CA ALA A 72 -14.49 -14.13 -3.08
C ALA A 72 -13.88 -14.76 -4.35
N LEU A 73 -14.40 -14.41 -5.54
CA LEU A 73 -13.85 -14.88 -6.82
C LEU A 73 -12.44 -14.36 -7.04
N LEU A 74 -12.17 -13.10 -6.71
CA LEU A 74 -10.82 -12.57 -6.74
C LEU A 74 -9.91 -13.34 -5.77
N CYS A 75 -10.31 -13.59 -4.52
CA CYS A 75 -9.50 -14.37 -3.57
C CYS A 75 -9.25 -15.84 -3.98
N ALA A 76 -10.14 -16.44 -4.78
CA ALA A 76 -10.08 -17.86 -5.14
C ALA A 76 -8.75 -18.35 -5.75
N PRO A 77 -8.16 -17.71 -6.79
CA PRO A 77 -6.88 -18.12 -7.35
C PRO A 77 -5.72 -18.12 -6.34
N TYR A 78 -5.67 -17.13 -5.45
CA TYR A 78 -4.62 -17.05 -4.43
C TYR A 78 -4.81 -18.12 -3.35
N LEU A 79 -6.05 -18.33 -2.89
CA LEU A 79 -6.38 -19.40 -1.95
C LEU A 79 -6.08 -20.79 -2.54
N TYR A 80 -6.50 -21.04 -3.79
CA TYR A 80 -6.25 -22.30 -4.49
C TYR A 80 -4.75 -22.58 -4.62
N TYR A 81 -3.96 -21.55 -4.97
CA TYR A 81 -2.50 -21.67 -5.03
C TYR A 81 -1.90 -22.04 -3.67
N ASN A 82 -2.35 -21.43 -2.58
CA ASN A 82 -1.85 -21.76 -1.24
C ASN A 82 -2.28 -23.16 -0.79
N VAL A 83 -3.51 -23.60 -1.11
CA VAL A 83 -4.00 -24.95 -0.77
C VAL A 83 -3.25 -26.03 -1.53
N THR A 84 -3.01 -25.84 -2.83
CA THR A 84 -2.23 -26.78 -3.64
C THR A 84 -0.79 -26.92 -3.12
N LEU A 85 -0.17 -25.82 -2.70
CA LEU A 85 1.14 -25.82 -2.06
C LEU A 85 1.12 -26.53 -0.69
N TYR A 86 0.05 -26.36 0.09
CA TYR A 86 -0.12 -27.02 1.38
C TYR A 86 -0.24 -28.54 1.21
N LEU A 87 -1.09 -29.00 0.28
CA LEU A 87 -1.26 -30.42 -0.05
C LEU A 87 0.04 -31.06 -0.56
N GLY A 88 0.82 -30.33 -1.36
CA GLY A 88 2.12 -30.78 -1.85
C GLY A 88 3.22 -30.83 -0.79
N ARG A 89 2.98 -30.38 0.45
CA ARG A 89 3.98 -30.20 1.53
C ARG A 89 5.20 -29.34 1.14
N GLN A 90 5.12 -28.63 0.02
CA GLN A 90 6.14 -27.70 -0.51
C GLN A 90 6.03 -26.30 0.12
N HIS A 91 5.26 -26.15 1.21
CA HIS A 91 5.21 -24.93 2.01
C HIS A 91 6.41 -24.82 2.96
N LEU A 92 7.06 -25.95 3.27
CA LEU A 92 8.24 -26.00 4.11
C LEU A 92 9.46 -25.59 3.28
N VAL A 93 10.27 -24.71 3.85
CA VAL A 93 11.50 -24.24 3.24
C VAL A 93 12.64 -25.12 3.73
N ASP A 94 13.29 -25.85 2.82
CA ASP A 94 14.46 -26.68 3.14
C ASP A 94 15.74 -25.85 3.16
N VAL A 95 16.53 -26.00 4.23
CA VAL A 95 17.76 -25.25 4.47
C VAL A 95 18.85 -25.61 3.45
N THR A 96 18.83 -26.85 2.94
CA THR A 96 19.89 -27.37 2.09
C THR A 96 19.81 -26.87 0.64
N GLU A 97 18.60 -26.56 0.15
CA GLU A 97 18.36 -26.12 -1.23
C GLU A 97 18.03 -24.63 -1.36
N ILE A 98 17.90 -23.91 -0.23
CA ILE A 98 17.44 -22.50 -0.20
C ILE A 98 18.26 -21.59 -1.12
N PHE A 99 19.58 -21.73 -1.15
CA PHE A 99 20.45 -20.86 -1.93
C PHE A 99 20.35 -21.11 -3.44
N ASN A 100 20.16 -22.38 -3.85
CA ASN A 100 20.01 -22.72 -5.26
C ASN A 100 18.66 -22.23 -5.81
N GLN A 101 17.61 -22.26 -4.98
CA GLN A 101 16.25 -21.85 -5.37
C GLN A 101 15.89 -20.41 -4.98
N LEU A 102 16.81 -19.65 -4.36
CA LEU A 102 16.55 -18.35 -3.73
C LEU A 102 15.89 -17.35 -4.69
N ASN A 103 16.44 -17.22 -5.89
CA ASN A 103 15.94 -16.30 -6.91
C ASN A 103 14.51 -16.65 -7.36
N TYR A 104 14.21 -17.95 -7.47
CA TYR A 104 12.88 -18.44 -7.84
C TYR A 104 11.86 -18.21 -6.71
N GLU A 105 12.21 -18.57 -5.47
CA GLU A 105 11.44 -18.33 -4.25
C GLU A 105 11.10 -16.84 -4.06
N LYS A 106 12.11 -15.96 -4.20
CA LYS A 106 11.95 -14.50 -4.08
C LYS A 106 11.00 -13.97 -5.13
N LYS A 107 11.17 -14.36 -6.40
CA LYS A 107 10.28 -13.93 -7.49
C LYS A 107 8.84 -14.42 -7.29
N ARG A 108 8.65 -15.66 -6.85
CA ARG A 108 7.34 -16.24 -6.50
C ARG A 108 6.65 -15.45 -5.39
N ARG A 109 7.36 -15.09 -4.33
CA ARG A 109 6.84 -14.28 -3.21
C ARG A 109 6.57 -12.83 -3.60
N LEU A 110 7.38 -12.24 -4.47
CA LEU A 110 7.14 -10.90 -5.02
C LEU A 110 5.87 -10.84 -5.88
N TRP A 111 5.61 -11.86 -6.71
CA TRP A 111 4.35 -11.96 -7.45
C TRP A 111 3.13 -12.09 -6.51
N LYS A 112 3.26 -12.89 -5.44
CA LYS A 112 2.23 -12.97 -4.38
C LYS A 112 2.00 -11.62 -3.69
N LEU A 113 3.06 -10.88 -3.39
CA LEU A 113 2.97 -9.54 -2.81
C LEU A 113 2.27 -8.56 -3.76
N GLY A 114 2.67 -8.55 -5.04
CA GLY A 114 2.04 -7.69 -6.05
C GLY A 114 0.53 -7.96 -6.18
N TYR A 115 0.15 -9.24 -6.19
CA TYR A 115 -1.24 -9.65 -6.18
C TYR A 115 -1.99 -9.14 -4.94
N LEU A 116 -1.39 -9.28 -3.76
CA LEU A 116 -1.97 -8.83 -2.49
C LEU A 116 -2.11 -7.30 -2.41
N ILE A 117 -1.17 -6.53 -2.98
CA ILE A 117 -1.25 -5.07 -3.10
C ILE A 117 -2.42 -4.66 -4.00
N ILE A 118 -2.62 -5.33 -5.15
CA ILE A 118 -3.76 -5.07 -6.03
C ILE A 118 -5.07 -5.34 -5.28
N MET A 119 -5.15 -6.46 -4.53
CA MET A 119 -6.31 -6.77 -3.70
C MET A 119 -6.54 -5.73 -2.60
N LEU A 120 -5.48 -5.18 -2.01
CA LEU A 120 -5.57 -4.08 -1.04
C LEU A 120 -6.19 -2.83 -1.67
N PHE A 121 -5.77 -2.45 -2.88
CA PHE A 121 -6.36 -1.31 -3.60
C PHE A 121 -7.83 -1.53 -3.93
N ILE A 122 -8.21 -2.73 -4.38
CA ILE A 122 -9.61 -3.08 -4.65
C ILE A 122 -10.44 -3.01 -3.35
N SER A 123 -9.93 -3.55 -2.24
CA SER A 123 -10.60 -3.45 -0.95
C SER A 123 -10.76 -2.01 -0.49
N LEU A 124 -9.76 -1.15 -0.70
CA LEU A 124 -9.84 0.27 -0.35
C LEU A 124 -10.89 1.00 -1.19
N PHE A 125 -10.96 0.71 -2.49
CA PHE A 125 -12.00 1.25 -3.37
C PHE A 125 -13.40 0.82 -2.91
N MET A 126 -13.58 -0.45 -2.52
CA MET A 126 -14.86 -0.96 -2.03
C MET A 126 -15.27 -0.31 -0.71
N VAL A 127 -14.33 -0.11 0.23
CA VAL A 127 -14.61 0.64 1.48
C VAL A 127 -15.13 2.04 1.17
N ILE A 128 -14.49 2.77 0.24
CA ILE A 128 -14.90 4.13 -0.13
C ILE A 128 -16.28 4.12 -0.80
N TYR A 129 -16.51 3.20 -1.74
CA TYR A 129 -17.78 3.09 -2.45
C TYR A 129 -18.94 2.81 -1.49
N SER A 130 -18.79 1.84 -0.60
CA SER A 130 -19.82 1.51 0.39
C SER A 130 -20.03 2.64 1.40
N ALA A 131 -18.99 3.42 1.74
CA ALA A 131 -19.14 4.58 2.62
C ALA A 131 -19.92 5.72 1.97
N LEU A 132 -19.76 5.94 0.66
CA LEU A 132 -20.49 6.97 -0.08
C LEU A 132 -21.99 6.63 -0.23
N GLU A 133 -22.31 5.36 -0.44
CA GLU A 133 -23.70 4.89 -0.58
C GLU A 133 -24.47 5.05 0.75
N ASP A 134 -23.83 4.77 1.89
CA ASP A 134 -24.42 4.95 3.23
C ASP A 134 -24.80 6.44 3.52
N ASP A 135 -24.09 7.42 2.95
CA ASP A 135 -24.38 8.87 3.15
C ASP A 135 -25.60 9.35 2.34
N GLU A 136 -25.85 8.80 1.14
CA GLU A 136 -27.00 9.17 0.30
C GLU A 136 -28.33 8.78 0.98
N ASP A 137 -28.38 7.62 1.63
CA ASP A 137 -29.57 7.10 2.33
C ASP A 137 -29.95 7.95 3.56
N LEU A 138 -28.96 8.49 4.27
CA LEU A 138 -29.18 9.41 5.40
C LEU A 138 -29.77 10.75 4.93
N SER A 139 -29.40 11.21 3.73
CA SER A 139 -29.96 12.43 3.15
C SER A 139 -31.42 12.26 2.69
N GLN A 140 -31.77 11.10 2.12
CA GLN A 140 -33.12 10.81 1.64
C GLN A 140 -34.14 10.64 2.78
N SER A 141 -33.73 9.99 3.87
CA SER A 141 -34.56 9.80 5.07
C SER A 141 -34.84 11.12 5.81
N GLN A 142 -33.88 12.06 5.86
CA GLN A 142 -34.09 13.41 6.38
C GLN A 142 -35.06 14.23 5.50
N VAL A 143 -34.93 14.16 4.17
CA VAL A 143 -35.82 14.87 3.22
C VAL A 143 -37.25 14.32 3.28
N PHE A 144 -37.43 13.00 3.43
CA PHE A 144 -38.76 12.38 3.55
C PHE A 144 -39.44 12.71 4.90
N SER A 145 -38.66 12.81 5.99
CA SER A 145 -39.19 13.20 7.31
C SER A 145 -39.56 14.68 7.40
N PHE A 146 -38.85 15.58 6.70
CA PHE A 146 -39.20 17.02 6.69
C PHE A 146 -40.44 17.31 5.83
N SER A 147 -40.61 16.59 4.73
CA SER A 147 -41.76 16.76 3.82
C SER A 147 -43.06 16.13 4.33
N THR A 148 -43.01 15.17 5.26
CA THR A 148 -44.20 14.61 5.92
C THR A 148 -44.69 15.46 7.11
N LEU A 149 -43.83 16.27 7.73
CA LEU A 149 -44.22 17.14 8.85
C LEU A 149 -44.90 18.45 8.42
N HIS A 150 -44.74 18.88 7.15
CA HIS A 150 -45.40 20.08 6.64
C HIS A 150 -46.76 19.82 5.94
N ARG A 151 -47.24 18.57 5.87
CA ARG A 151 -48.55 18.23 5.26
C ARG A 151 -49.65 17.98 6.29
N ARG A 152 -49.75 18.81 7.34
CA ARG A 152 -50.91 18.81 8.25
C ARG A 152 -51.30 20.21 8.76
N SER A 153 -51.23 21.22 7.91
CA SER A 153 -51.95 22.47 8.13
C SER A 153 -52.35 23.07 6.78
N THR A 154 -53.52 23.70 6.72
CA THR A 154 -54.20 24.28 5.55
C THR A 154 -55.13 23.35 4.76
N SER A 155 -56.18 22.92 5.47
CA SER A 155 -57.50 22.83 4.85
C SER A 155 -57.99 24.23 4.46
N ASN A 156 -58.53 24.33 3.24
CA ASN A 156 -59.52 25.29 2.78
C ASN A 156 -59.06 26.66 2.21
N ARG A 157 -58.87 26.73 0.88
CA ARG A 157 -59.56 27.73 0.04
C ARG A 157 -59.54 27.40 -1.45
N ARG A 158 -60.64 27.77 -2.11
CA ARG A 158 -61.09 27.43 -3.47
C ARG A 158 -60.68 28.51 -4.48
N ALA A 159 -60.53 28.07 -5.75
CA ALA A 159 -60.90 28.74 -7.02
C ALA A 159 -59.75 29.23 -7.95
N THR A 160 -59.75 28.63 -9.18
CA THR A 160 -59.67 29.23 -10.54
C THR A 160 -58.41 30.04 -10.93
N THR A 161 -57.71 29.89 -12.07
CA THR A 161 -58.05 29.51 -13.47
C THR A 161 -56.79 29.00 -14.23
N ARG A 162 -56.99 28.24 -15.32
CA ARG A 162 -56.02 27.63 -16.28
C ARG A 162 -55.37 28.67 -17.25
N PRO A 163 -54.67 28.28 -18.36
CA PRO A 163 -53.40 27.54 -18.49
C PRO A 163 -52.44 28.20 -19.53
N THR A 164 -51.12 27.96 -19.49
CA THR A 164 -50.32 28.04 -20.74
C THR A 164 -48.99 27.28 -20.69
N ALA A 165 -48.75 26.56 -21.79
CA ALA A 165 -47.49 26.18 -22.41
C ALA A 165 -46.63 25.03 -21.82
N ALA A 166 -46.82 23.89 -22.49
CA ALA A 166 -45.93 22.76 -22.69
C ALA A 166 -44.48 23.13 -23.13
N LEU A 167 -43.46 22.49 -22.52
CA LEU A 167 -42.48 21.52 -23.11
C LEU A 167 -41.34 22.15 -23.97
N PRO A 168 -40.22 21.45 -24.31
CA PRO A 168 -39.47 20.37 -23.63
C PRO A 168 -37.91 20.36 -23.83
N ILE A 169 -37.23 19.35 -23.23
CA ILE A 169 -35.95 18.67 -23.60
C ILE A 169 -34.56 19.36 -23.49
N ARG A 170 -33.66 18.58 -22.86
CA ARG A 170 -32.30 18.18 -23.32
C ARG A 170 -31.09 18.91 -22.71
N PHE A 171 -30.59 18.37 -21.60
CA PHE A 171 -29.18 18.51 -21.23
C PHE A 171 -28.36 17.44 -21.98
N SER A 172 -27.75 17.85 -23.09
CA SER A 172 -26.67 17.13 -23.75
C SER A 172 -25.74 18.18 -24.32
N THR A 173 -24.66 18.49 -23.59
CA THR A 173 -23.34 18.75 -24.17
C THR A 173 -22.32 18.67 -23.04
N LEU A 174 -21.67 17.50 -22.95
CA LEU A 174 -20.31 17.39 -22.48
C LEU A 174 -19.48 18.45 -23.21
N ASN A 175 -18.94 19.42 -22.48
CA ASN A 175 -17.97 20.35 -23.00
C ASN A 175 -16.57 19.89 -22.53
N TRP A 176 -15.76 19.48 -23.49
CA TRP A 176 -14.36 19.01 -23.37
C TRP A 176 -13.40 20.06 -22.76
N GLU A 177 -13.88 21.27 -22.52
CA GLU A 177 -13.16 22.38 -21.89
C GLU A 177 -13.06 22.25 -20.34
N THR A 178 -13.81 21.35 -19.69
CA THR A 178 -13.65 21.06 -18.24
C THR A 178 -12.63 19.96 -17.93
N LEU A 179 -12.14 19.25 -18.95
CA LEU A 179 -11.15 18.18 -18.82
C LEU A 179 -9.68 18.66 -18.87
N ILE A 180 -9.45 19.95 -19.09
CA ILE A 180 -8.10 20.56 -19.10
C ILE A 180 -7.78 21.31 -17.80
N CYS A 181 -8.78 21.77 -17.05
CA CYS A 181 -8.54 22.55 -15.81
C CYS A 181 -8.34 21.71 -14.53
N LEU A 182 -8.68 20.42 -14.50
CA LEU A 182 -8.45 19.57 -13.30
C LEU A 182 -7.20 18.68 -13.39
N LYS A 183 -6.33 18.89 -14.39
CA LYS A 183 -5.04 18.20 -14.53
C LYS A 183 -3.85 19.01 -13.99
N LEU A 184 -4.07 20.16 -13.35
CA LEU A 184 -2.99 21.09 -12.97
C LEU A 184 -2.93 21.50 -11.48
N HIS A 185 -3.69 20.86 -10.58
CA HIS A 185 -3.61 21.16 -9.15
C HIS A 185 -3.28 19.93 -8.29
N SER A 186 -2.25 19.16 -8.66
CA SER A 186 -1.55 18.28 -7.70
C SER A 186 -0.12 17.98 -8.19
N LYS A 187 0.64 19.05 -8.43
CA LYS A 187 2.09 18.98 -8.73
C LYS A 187 2.90 19.87 -7.78
N SER A 188 2.34 20.21 -6.61
CA SER A 188 2.96 21.10 -5.62
C SER A 188 3.51 20.39 -4.38
N GLU A 189 3.39 19.07 -4.24
CA GLU A 189 3.97 18.31 -3.11
C GLU A 189 5.18 17.44 -3.48
N VAL A 190 5.85 17.78 -4.59
CA VAL A 190 7.23 17.34 -4.88
C VAL A 190 8.26 18.22 -4.13
N ARG A 191 7.83 19.03 -3.15
CA ARG A 191 8.67 19.99 -2.43
C ARG A 191 8.99 19.62 -0.98
N LYS A 192 8.91 18.33 -0.62
CA LYS A 192 9.42 17.77 0.65
C LYS A 192 10.38 16.59 0.48
N TYR A 193 10.94 16.42 -0.71
CA TYR A 193 12.13 15.60 -0.97
C TYR A 193 13.42 16.43 -1.16
N GLY A 194 13.34 17.75 -0.96
CA GLY A 194 14.47 18.68 -1.11
C GLY A 194 15.26 18.95 0.17
N GLU A 195 14.65 18.85 1.36
CA GLU A 195 15.30 19.32 2.60
C GLU A 195 16.23 18.30 3.28
N CYS A 196 16.10 16.99 3.03
CA CYS A 196 17.11 16.02 3.46
C CYS A 196 18.24 15.83 2.44
N ARG A 197 18.07 16.30 1.19
CA ARG A 197 19.18 16.50 0.24
C ARG A 197 19.86 17.85 0.42
N GLN A 198 19.42 18.69 1.36
CA GLN A 198 20.12 19.94 1.66
C GLN A 198 21.14 19.77 2.80
N ARG A 199 21.03 18.72 3.62
CA ARG A 199 21.91 18.51 4.77
C ARG A 199 23.20 17.71 4.46
N VAL A 200 23.30 17.12 3.27
CA VAL A 200 24.53 16.41 2.79
C VAL A 200 25.33 17.26 1.77
N VAL A 201 24.74 18.33 1.23
CA VAL A 201 25.37 19.15 0.17
C VAL A 201 26.28 20.25 0.75
N HIS A 202 26.58 20.21 2.04
CA HIS A 202 27.53 21.17 2.66
C HIS A 202 28.99 20.67 2.72
N TYR A 203 29.27 19.41 2.38
CA TYR A 203 30.63 18.84 2.49
C TYR A 203 31.30 18.47 1.16
N MET A 204 30.64 18.68 0.01
CA MET A 204 31.16 18.29 -1.31
C MET A 204 31.55 19.50 -2.17
N LYS A 205 32.43 20.37 -1.64
CA LYS A 205 32.97 21.53 -2.38
C LYS A 205 34.45 21.40 -2.75
N PHE A 206 35.04 20.23 -2.51
CA PHE A 206 36.49 20.04 -2.55
C PHE A 206 36.97 18.90 -3.46
N ILE A 207 36.06 18.03 -3.88
CA ILE A 207 36.33 16.87 -4.73
C ILE A 207 36.05 17.27 -6.17
N LEU A 208 37.09 17.34 -6.99
CA LEU A 208 37.02 17.83 -8.37
C LEU A 208 36.61 16.71 -9.35
N HIS A 209 37.16 15.50 -9.18
CA HIS A 209 36.84 14.35 -10.01
C HIS A 209 37.25 13.06 -9.31
N ILE A 210 36.41 12.01 -9.37
CA ILE A 210 36.76 10.66 -8.91
C ILE A 210 37.36 9.95 -10.12
N LEU A 211 38.59 9.44 -10.00
CA LEU A 211 39.26 8.78 -11.13
C LEU A 211 38.90 7.29 -11.17
N ASP A 212 39.01 6.61 -10.02
CA ASP A 212 38.68 5.19 -9.80
C ASP A 212 38.33 4.95 -8.31
N ASP A 213 37.92 3.74 -7.94
CA ASP A 213 37.58 3.33 -6.55
C ASP A 213 38.70 3.59 -5.52
N THR A 214 39.94 3.76 -5.97
CA THR A 214 41.11 3.99 -5.12
C THR A 214 41.77 5.37 -5.30
N HIS A 215 41.29 6.22 -6.22
CA HIS A 215 41.95 7.50 -6.55
C HIS A 215 40.96 8.66 -6.71
N LEU A 216 41.21 9.73 -5.98
CA LEU A 216 40.37 10.93 -5.94
C LEU A 216 41.19 12.19 -6.21
N PHE A 217 40.77 13.02 -7.18
CA PHE A 217 41.35 14.35 -7.36
C PHE A 217 40.70 15.35 -6.40
N VAL A 218 41.51 15.83 -5.47
CA VAL A 218 41.14 16.85 -4.49
C VAL A 218 41.94 18.12 -4.77
N ARG A 219 41.35 19.29 -4.51
CA ARG A 219 42.03 20.58 -4.60
C ARG A 219 43.22 20.65 -3.61
N SER A 220 44.34 21.22 -4.04
CA SER A 220 45.61 21.20 -3.28
C SER A 220 45.59 22.03 -1.99
N ASP A 221 44.70 23.01 -1.90
CA ASP A 221 44.49 23.90 -0.74
C ASP A 221 43.83 23.20 0.46
N VAL A 222 43.14 22.08 0.24
CA VAL A 222 42.42 21.35 1.31
C VAL A 222 43.07 20.03 1.72
N GLY A 223 44.18 19.65 1.08
CA GLY A 223 44.84 18.36 1.34
C GLY A 223 45.30 18.19 2.79
N GLY A 224 45.73 19.28 3.44
CA GLY A 224 46.11 19.25 4.87
C GLY A 224 44.93 19.00 5.80
N MET A 225 43.79 19.63 5.52
CA MET A 225 42.58 19.52 6.33
C MET A 225 41.99 18.10 6.27
N ILE A 226 41.98 17.49 5.08
CA ILE A 226 41.51 16.12 4.91
C ILE A 226 42.43 15.13 5.64
N ARG A 227 43.75 15.32 5.60
CA ARG A 227 44.70 14.46 6.34
C ARG A 227 44.47 14.52 7.85
N SER A 228 44.23 15.71 8.40
CA SER A 228 43.90 15.86 9.82
C SER A 228 42.59 15.17 10.18
N ALA A 229 41.52 15.45 9.44
CA ALA A 229 40.19 14.88 9.73
C ALA A 229 40.15 13.35 9.58
N VAL A 230 40.89 12.79 8.62
CA VAL A 230 41.02 11.33 8.45
C VAL A 230 41.79 10.71 9.62
N SER A 231 42.82 11.40 10.15
CA SER A 231 43.53 10.94 11.35
C SER A 231 42.62 10.93 12.57
N ASP A 232 41.89 12.04 12.81
CA ASP A 232 40.98 12.16 13.94
C ASP A 232 39.87 11.10 13.90
N PHE A 233 39.34 10.82 12.71
CA PHE A 233 38.35 9.76 12.50
C PHE A 233 38.94 8.36 12.76
N ARG A 234 40.17 8.11 12.28
CA ARG A 234 40.86 6.84 12.52
C ARG A 234 41.07 6.62 14.01
N ASP A 235 41.52 7.63 14.73
CA ASP A 235 41.82 7.52 16.15
C ASP A 235 40.52 7.36 16.98
N SER A 236 39.42 8.01 16.57
CA SER A 236 38.11 7.85 17.20
C SER A 236 37.48 6.46 17.00
N ASN A 237 37.78 5.79 15.89
CA ASN A 237 37.28 4.44 15.58
C ASN A 237 38.32 3.34 15.83
N SER A 238 39.53 3.69 16.26
CA SER A 238 40.55 2.72 16.63
C SER A 238 40.21 2.14 17.98
N TYR A 239 39.67 0.92 17.97
CA TYR A 239 39.36 0.19 19.18
C TYR A 239 40.66 -0.21 19.91
N GLU A 240 40.94 0.43 21.05
CA GLU A 240 41.95 -0.08 21.99
C GLU A 240 41.33 -1.19 22.84
N LYS A 241 41.94 -2.38 22.77
CA LYS A 241 41.56 -3.52 23.60
C LYS A 241 41.93 -3.20 25.06
N PRO A 242 40.98 -3.20 26.01
CA PRO A 242 41.30 -2.99 27.41
C PRO A 242 42.17 -4.14 27.92
N THR A 243 43.27 -3.80 28.61
CA THR A 243 44.17 -4.73 29.31
C THR A 243 43.55 -5.27 30.57
#